data_AF-A0A7S4V0I2-F1
#
_entry.id   AF-A0A7S4V0I2-F1
#
_cell.length_a   1.000
_cell.length_b   1.000
_cell.length_c   1.000
_cell.angle_alpha   90.00
_cell.angle_beta   90.00
_cell.angle_gamma   90.00
#
_symmetry.space_group_name_H-M   'P 1'
#
loop_
_entity.id
_entity.type
_entity.pdbx_description
1 polymer ?
#
loop_
_entity_poly.entity_id
_entity_poly.type
_entity_poly.pdbx_seq_one_letter_code
_entity_poly.pdbx_strand_id
1 'polypeptide(L)'
;MLVILAVVTFAFGDMFYTIIKRDFTICPPDEDPNDSGNPYCQHGLSYLDMFTQILGQFGYGSFLGHPLLVTLFILMTIFGAVIFLNILIAVVSDSYGKSCDNAARLFGRARILAVAKINALEGIMQPKLLNRGDVPTVRVGKLLFKLLSLAGCVFTLYELTVFFSYIRGEESITTAEVFADIVLILFFCGAVILVLIMIVGWGENLRFPQMRWILNNPIIVWIFWKPMVFLVFLVMGRSTVIKPDETPDVWSTKIKQINKTVTKSVERSEDKLVRIIASLENRLKESEKQRAEEM
;
A
#
# COMPACT_ATOMS: atom_id res chain seq x y z
N MET A 1 25.06 -10.05 -14.54
CA MET A 1 25.01 -9.22 -15.77
C MET A 1 25.36 -7.76 -15.52
N LEU A 2 24.77 -7.09 -14.52
CA LEU A 2 25.11 -5.70 -14.19
C LEU A 2 26.61 -5.47 -13.96
N VAL A 3 27.31 -6.42 -13.33
CA VAL A 3 28.77 -6.35 -13.17
C VAL A 3 29.50 -6.34 -14.51
N ILE A 4 29.08 -7.19 -15.46
CA ILE A 4 29.69 -7.24 -16.79
C ILE A 4 29.42 -5.95 -17.55
N LEU A 5 28.18 -5.45 -17.47
CA LEU A 5 27.81 -4.15 -18.04
C LEU A 5 28.70 -3.04 -17.48
N ALA A 6 28.86 -2.98 -16.16
CA ALA A 6 29.71 -1.99 -15.50
C ALA A 6 31.17 -2.09 -15.97
N VAL A 7 31.75 -3.30 -16.04
CA VAL A 7 33.12 -3.51 -16.54
C VAL A 7 33.26 -3.01 -17.97
N VAL A 8 32.29 -3.28 -18.84
CA VAL A 8 32.29 -2.80 -20.23
C VAL A 8 32.16 -1.28 -20.29
N THR A 9 31.25 -0.68 -19.51
CA THR A 9 31.10 0.78 -19.42
C THR A 9 32.39 1.45 -18.97
N PHE A 10 33.06 0.93 -17.93
CA PHE A 10 34.33 1.48 -17.46
C PHE A 10 35.44 1.30 -18.50
N ALA A 11 35.58 0.12 -19.09
CA ALA A 11 36.62 -0.16 -20.08
C ALA A 11 36.52 0.76 -21.31
N PHE A 12 35.33 0.90 -21.88
CA PHE A 12 35.16 1.79 -23.03
C PHE A 12 35.16 3.27 -22.61
N GLY A 13 34.65 3.62 -21.43
CA GLY A 13 34.75 4.98 -20.89
C GLY A 13 36.20 5.45 -20.76
N ASP A 14 37.08 4.58 -20.25
CA ASP A 14 38.53 4.85 -20.16
C ASP A 14 39.18 5.02 -21.55
N MET A 15 38.75 4.22 -22.54
CA MET A 15 39.22 4.34 -23.92
C MET A 15 38.82 5.70 -24.51
N PHE A 16 37.54 6.09 -24.39
CA PHE A 16 37.04 7.38 -24.88
C PHE A 16 37.74 8.55 -24.18
N TYR A 17 37.84 8.50 -22.85
CA TYR A 17 38.55 9.50 -22.05
C TYR A 17 40.01 9.64 -22.51
N THR A 18 40.73 8.54 -22.69
CA THR A 18 42.16 8.57 -23.08
C THR A 18 42.35 9.11 -24.49
N ILE A 19 41.47 8.77 -25.43
CA ILE A 19 41.54 9.26 -26.81
C ILE A 19 41.25 10.76 -26.86
N ILE A 20 40.16 11.20 -26.22
CA ILE A 20 39.72 12.60 -26.24
C ILE A 20 40.68 13.50 -25.46
N LYS A 21 41.18 13.07 -24.30
CA LYS A 21 42.15 13.85 -23.50
C LYS A 21 43.48 14.08 -24.23
N ARG A 22 43.85 13.22 -25.17
CA ARG A 22 45.05 13.42 -26.01
C ARG A 22 44.86 14.49 -27.07
N ASP A 23 43.62 14.86 -27.38
CA ASP A 23 43.32 15.91 -28.34
C ASP A 23 43.13 17.27 -27.65
N PHE A 24 44.15 18.12 -27.76
CA PHE A 24 44.16 19.46 -27.19
C PHE A 24 43.13 20.40 -27.82
N THR A 25 42.57 20.06 -28.99
CA THR A 25 41.51 20.88 -29.61
C THR A 25 40.16 20.71 -28.95
N ILE A 26 39.92 19.54 -28.33
CA ILE A 26 38.63 19.19 -27.72
C ILE A 26 38.62 19.48 -26.22
N CYS A 27 39.75 19.26 -25.53
CA CYS A 27 39.90 19.55 -24.11
C CYS A 27 41.14 20.44 -23.90
N PRO A 28 41.01 21.77 -23.97
CA PRO A 28 42.10 22.69 -23.70
C PRO A 28 42.59 22.53 -22.25
N PRO A 29 43.91 22.59 -21.99
CA PRO A 29 44.45 22.41 -20.64
C PRO A 29 44.12 23.58 -19.69
N ASP A 30 43.80 24.75 -20.25
CA ASP A 30 43.57 25.99 -19.50
C ASP A 30 42.08 26.26 -19.22
N GLU A 31 41.18 25.43 -19.76
CA GLU A 31 39.74 25.58 -19.57
C GLU A 31 39.29 24.84 -18.32
N ASP A 32 38.44 25.48 -17.52
CA ASP A 32 37.87 24.83 -16.35
C ASP A 32 37.09 23.57 -16.80
N PRO A 33 37.36 22.40 -16.21
CA PRO A 33 36.75 21.14 -16.67
C PRO A 33 35.23 21.13 -16.56
N ASN A 34 34.66 22.03 -15.75
CA ASN A 34 33.22 22.21 -15.61
C ASN A 34 32.58 23.07 -16.71
N ASP A 35 33.37 23.85 -17.46
CA ASP A 35 32.87 24.81 -18.46
C ASP A 35 33.07 24.33 -19.91
N SER A 36 33.95 23.34 -20.12
CA SER A 36 34.31 22.79 -21.45
C SER A 36 33.17 22.20 -22.29
N GLY A 37 31.93 22.13 -21.77
CA GLY A 37 30.74 21.62 -22.48
C GLY A 37 30.80 20.14 -22.88
N ASN A 38 31.96 19.51 -22.80
CA ASN A 38 32.22 18.15 -23.23
C ASN A 38 32.41 17.23 -22.01
N PRO A 39 31.50 16.25 -21.80
CA PRO A 39 31.56 15.36 -20.63
C PRO A 39 32.81 14.47 -20.61
N TYR A 40 33.51 14.32 -21.74
CA TYR A 40 34.72 13.48 -21.82
C TYR A 40 35.99 14.16 -21.29
N CYS A 41 35.99 15.48 -21.06
CA CYS A 41 37.14 16.16 -20.46
C CYS A 41 37.29 15.83 -18.96
N GLN A 42 36.18 15.44 -18.29
CA GLN A 42 36.19 15.01 -16.90
C GLN A 42 35.99 13.49 -16.78
N HIS A 43 36.89 12.85 -16.03
CA HIS A 43 36.90 11.39 -15.89
C HIS A 43 35.57 10.81 -15.37
N GLY A 44 34.95 11.45 -14.36
CA GLY A 44 33.68 10.97 -13.80
C GLY A 44 32.48 11.12 -14.75
N LEU A 45 32.43 12.22 -15.51
CA LEU A 45 31.35 12.47 -16.46
C LEU A 45 31.46 11.57 -17.70
N SER A 46 32.67 11.19 -18.10
CA SER A 46 32.90 10.27 -19.21
C SER A 46 32.21 8.91 -19.01
N TYR A 47 32.19 8.39 -17.78
CA TYR A 47 31.50 7.14 -17.46
C TYR A 47 29.98 7.26 -17.50
N LEU A 48 29.46 8.40 -17.04
CA LEU A 48 28.03 8.68 -17.07
C LEU A 48 27.53 8.84 -18.50
N ASP A 49 28.25 9.60 -19.33
CA ASP A 49 27.90 9.75 -20.75
C ASP A 49 28.02 8.42 -21.50
N MET A 50 29.00 7.59 -21.12
CA MET A 50 29.10 6.27 -21.71
C MET A 50 27.94 5.36 -21.30
N PHE A 51 27.48 5.46 -20.05
CA PHE A 51 26.31 4.72 -19.58
C PHE A 51 25.03 5.19 -20.29
N THR A 52 24.83 6.48 -20.50
CA THR A 52 23.66 7.01 -21.24
C THR A 52 23.70 6.60 -22.72
N GLN A 53 24.88 6.51 -23.33
CA GLN A 53 25.03 5.99 -24.69
C GLN A 53 24.66 4.51 -24.80
N ILE A 54 25.00 3.66 -23.82
CA ILE A 54 24.52 2.27 -23.79
C ILE A 54 22.99 2.22 -23.71
N LEU A 55 22.36 3.18 -23.02
CA LEU A 55 20.91 3.32 -22.95
C LEU A 55 20.27 3.86 -24.24
N GLY A 56 21.08 4.20 -25.26
CA GLY A 56 20.61 4.68 -26.55
C GLY A 56 20.50 6.20 -26.67
N GLN A 57 21.02 6.96 -25.71
CA GLN A 57 21.06 8.42 -25.81
C GLN A 57 22.39 8.85 -26.46
N PHE A 58 22.30 9.36 -27.69
CA PHE A 58 23.49 9.71 -28.48
C PHE A 58 23.57 11.22 -28.74
N GLY A 59 24.71 11.82 -28.44
CA GLY A 59 25.06 13.18 -28.85
C GLY A 59 25.98 13.14 -30.07
N TYR A 60 25.48 13.54 -31.24
CA TYR A 60 26.27 13.53 -32.49
C TYR A 60 27.44 14.53 -32.49
N GLY A 61 27.37 15.58 -31.66
CA GLY A 61 28.36 16.66 -31.63
C GLY A 61 29.76 16.21 -31.20
N SER A 62 29.84 15.24 -30.29
CA SER A 62 31.10 14.89 -29.61
C SER A 62 32.06 14.02 -30.43
N PHE A 63 31.63 13.52 -31.59
CA PHE A 63 32.40 12.57 -32.42
C PHE A 63 32.84 13.14 -33.77
N LEU A 64 32.41 14.36 -34.11
CA LEU A 64 32.72 15.04 -35.37
C LEU A 64 34.19 15.47 -35.37
N GLY A 65 35.08 14.62 -35.88
CA GLY A 65 36.49 14.98 -36.09
C GLY A 65 37.46 13.79 -36.13
N HIS A 66 37.12 12.67 -35.48
CA HIS A 66 38.03 11.52 -35.39
C HIS A 66 37.40 10.21 -35.88
N PRO A 67 37.91 9.61 -36.98
CA PRO A 67 37.38 8.34 -37.50
C PRO A 67 37.54 7.19 -36.50
N LEU A 68 38.54 7.27 -35.61
CA LEU A 68 38.77 6.27 -34.55
C LEU A 68 37.64 6.29 -33.51
N LEU A 69 37.19 7.48 -33.08
CA LEU A 69 36.07 7.62 -32.13
C LEU A 69 34.77 7.08 -32.72
N VAL A 70 34.50 7.38 -34.00
CA VAL A 70 33.33 6.86 -34.72
C VAL A 70 33.38 5.33 -34.80
N THR A 71 34.56 4.76 -35.09
CA THR A 71 34.73 3.29 -35.15
C THR A 71 34.51 2.65 -33.79
N LEU A 72 35.05 3.25 -32.73
CA LEU A 72 34.90 2.76 -31.35
C LEU A 72 33.45 2.85 -30.86
N PHE A 73 32.75 3.92 -31.26
CA PHE A 73 31.32 4.11 -31.02
C PHE A 73 30.46 3.04 -31.71
N ILE A 74 30.72 2.74 -32.99
CA ILE A 74 30.01 1.68 -33.72
C ILE A 74 30.24 0.32 -33.04
N LEU A 75 31.49 0.02 -32.69
CA LEU A 75 31.85 -1.23 -32.02
C LEU A 75 31.13 -1.34 -30.67
N MET A 76 31.17 -0.29 -29.87
CA MET A 76 30.46 -0.26 -28.60
C MET A 76 28.94 -0.38 -28.78
N THR A 77 28.34 0.23 -29.80
CA THR A 77 26.90 0.07 -30.06
C THR A 77 26.54 -1.38 -30.39
N ILE A 78 27.35 -2.05 -31.21
CA ILE A 78 27.13 -3.47 -31.56
C ILE A 78 27.29 -4.37 -30.31
N PHE A 79 28.39 -4.22 -29.57
CA PHE A 79 28.63 -5.07 -28.40
C PHE A 79 27.70 -4.72 -27.23
N GLY A 80 27.69 -3.44 -26.83
CA GLY A 80 26.95 -2.87 -25.71
C GLY A 80 25.44 -2.87 -25.90
N ALA A 81 24.93 -2.34 -26.99
CA ALA A 81 23.48 -2.22 -27.17
C ALA A 81 22.88 -3.47 -27.80
N VAL A 82 23.48 -4.03 -28.86
CA VAL A 82 22.85 -5.17 -29.57
C VAL A 82 23.07 -6.49 -28.84
N ILE A 83 24.33 -6.84 -28.53
CA ILE A 83 24.63 -8.16 -27.96
C ILE A 83 24.20 -8.23 -26.48
N PHE A 84 24.63 -7.28 -25.63
CA PHE A 84 24.32 -7.35 -24.20
C PHE A 84 22.82 -7.22 -23.90
N LEU A 85 22.10 -6.34 -24.60
CA LEU A 85 20.65 -6.18 -24.35
C LEU A 85 19.89 -7.45 -24.72
N ASN A 86 20.22 -8.09 -25.85
CA ASN A 86 19.58 -9.33 -26.25
C ASN A 86 19.84 -10.47 -25.27
N ILE A 87 21.07 -10.61 -24.78
CA ILE A 87 21.40 -11.62 -23.76
C ILE A 87 20.70 -11.28 -22.43
N LEU A 88 20.63 -10.00 -22.04
CA LEU A 88 19.93 -9.58 -20.82
C LEU A 88 18.46 -9.95 -20.86
N ILE A 89 17.78 -9.66 -21.98
CA ILE A 89 16.37 -10.01 -22.18
C ILE A 89 16.20 -11.54 -22.11
N ALA A 90 17.08 -12.32 -22.75
CA ALA A 90 17.01 -13.77 -22.71
C ALA A 90 17.17 -14.33 -21.28
N VAL A 91 18.16 -13.85 -20.54
CA VAL A 91 18.41 -14.29 -19.15
C VAL A 91 17.27 -13.88 -18.22
N VAL A 92 16.78 -12.64 -18.34
CA VAL A 92 15.66 -12.15 -17.53
C VAL A 92 14.39 -12.94 -17.85
N SER A 93 14.14 -13.26 -19.13
CA SER A 93 12.98 -14.05 -19.55
C SER A 93 13.01 -15.47 -18.98
N ASP A 94 14.14 -16.18 -19.07
CA ASP A 94 14.29 -17.51 -18.48
C ASP A 94 14.17 -17.49 -16.95
N SER A 95 14.80 -16.51 -16.30
CA SER A 95 14.68 -16.31 -14.85
C SER A 95 13.24 -15.98 -14.43
N TYR A 96 12.53 -15.19 -15.22
CA TYR A 96 11.14 -14.83 -14.97
C TYR A 96 10.22 -16.04 -15.11
N GLY A 97 10.41 -16.86 -16.15
CA GLY A 97 9.66 -18.11 -16.33
C GLY A 97 9.80 -19.03 -15.11
N LYS A 98 11.04 -19.31 -14.70
CA LYS A 98 11.33 -20.12 -13.49
C LYS A 98 10.76 -19.51 -12.21
N SER A 99 10.75 -18.18 -12.12
CA SER A 99 10.20 -17.49 -10.95
C SER A 99 8.68 -17.53 -10.91
N CYS A 100 8.02 -17.49 -12.07
CA CYS A 100 6.56 -17.56 -12.19
C CYS A 100 6.03 -18.92 -11.71
N ASP A 101 6.67 -20.01 -12.15
CA ASP A 101 6.32 -21.37 -11.72
C ASP A 101 6.46 -21.54 -10.20
N ASN A 102 7.55 -21.01 -9.65
CA ASN A 102 7.79 -21.01 -8.21
C ASN A 102 6.83 -20.08 -7.45
N ALA A 103 6.46 -18.94 -8.03
CA ALA A 103 5.55 -17.97 -7.42
C ALA A 103 4.15 -18.57 -7.22
N ALA A 104 3.63 -19.33 -8.17
CA ALA A 104 2.34 -20.00 -8.01
C ALA A 104 2.34 -20.97 -6.81
N ARG A 105 3.43 -21.75 -6.66
CA ARG A 105 3.60 -22.69 -5.53
C ARG A 105 3.76 -21.96 -4.19
N LEU A 106 4.56 -20.89 -4.16
CA LEU A 106 4.77 -20.07 -2.97
C LEU A 106 3.48 -19.35 -2.56
N PHE A 107 2.74 -18.80 -3.52
CA PHE A 107 1.47 -18.13 -3.29
C PHE A 107 0.41 -19.10 -2.74
N GLY A 108 0.33 -20.32 -3.30
CA GLY A 108 -0.54 -21.38 -2.76
C GLY A 108 -0.23 -21.71 -1.30
N ARG A 109 1.06 -21.91 -0.97
CA ARG A 109 1.51 -22.15 0.41
C ARG A 109 1.20 -20.98 1.34
N ALA A 110 1.47 -19.75 0.91
CA ALA A 110 1.20 -18.55 1.68
C ALA A 110 -0.30 -18.39 1.97
N ARG A 111 -1.17 -18.68 0.99
CA ARG A 111 -2.63 -18.62 1.15
C ARG A 111 -3.14 -19.64 2.17
N ILE A 112 -2.67 -20.88 2.11
CA ILE A 112 -3.04 -21.92 3.08
C ILE A 112 -2.61 -21.50 4.49
N LEU A 113 -1.39 -21.00 4.65
CA LEU A 113 -0.87 -20.54 5.93
C LEU A 113 -1.66 -19.34 6.47
N ALA A 114 -2.08 -18.42 5.60
CA ALA A 114 -2.92 -17.29 5.98
C ALA A 114 -4.31 -17.75 6.46
N VAL A 115 -4.97 -18.66 5.73
CA VAL A 115 -6.27 -19.24 6.14
C VAL A 115 -6.14 -19.99 7.46
N ALA A 116 -5.09 -20.79 7.64
CA ALA A 116 -4.84 -21.50 8.89
C ALA A 116 -4.67 -20.53 10.08
N LYS A 117 -3.97 -19.41 9.88
CA LYS A 117 -3.84 -18.36 10.90
C LYS A 117 -5.17 -17.71 11.25
N ILE A 118 -5.99 -17.37 10.24
CA ILE A 118 -7.32 -16.76 10.47
C ILE A 118 -8.22 -17.74 11.22
N ASN A 119 -8.30 -19.00 10.80
CA ASN A 119 -9.12 -20.02 11.46
C ASN A 119 -8.68 -20.26 12.92
N ALA A 120 -7.36 -20.28 13.18
CA ALA A 120 -6.87 -20.40 14.55
C ALA A 120 -7.26 -19.19 15.41
N LEU A 121 -7.23 -17.98 14.82
CA LEU A 121 -7.63 -16.74 15.49
C LEU A 121 -9.13 -16.72 15.82
N GLU A 122 -9.97 -17.16 14.88
CA GLU A 122 -11.42 -17.29 15.08
C GLU A 122 -11.76 -18.27 16.20
N GLY A 123 -11.10 -19.43 16.24
CA GLY A 123 -11.28 -20.40 17.32
C GLY A 123 -10.89 -19.88 18.71
N ILE A 124 -9.94 -18.94 18.79
CA ILE A 124 -9.56 -18.29 20.05
C ILE A 124 -10.51 -17.15 20.42
N MET A 125 -11.07 -16.43 19.44
CA MET A 125 -11.98 -15.29 19.69
C MET A 125 -13.44 -15.69 19.93
N GLN A 126 -13.93 -16.77 19.30
CA GLN A 126 -15.33 -17.18 19.41
C GLN A 126 -15.82 -17.72 20.77
N PRO A 127 -15.03 -18.37 21.65
CA PRO A 127 -15.59 -19.02 22.85
C PRO A 127 -16.12 -18.01 23.88
N LYS A 128 -15.80 -16.71 23.78
CA LYS A 128 -16.32 -15.67 24.69
C LYS A 128 -17.40 -14.77 24.10
N LEU A 129 -17.58 -14.75 22.77
CA LEU A 129 -18.59 -13.91 22.13
C LEU A 129 -19.94 -14.62 22.01
N LEU A 130 -19.95 -15.94 21.80
CA LEU A 130 -21.20 -16.71 21.71
C LEU A 130 -21.82 -17.05 23.08
N ASN A 131 -21.02 -17.07 24.15
CA ASN A 131 -21.54 -17.29 25.51
C ASN A 131 -21.91 -15.99 26.25
N ARG A 132 -21.82 -14.85 25.56
CA ARG A 132 -22.39 -13.58 26.02
C ARG A 132 -23.83 -13.52 25.54
N GLY A 133 -24.65 -14.42 26.08
CA GLY A 133 -26.09 -14.39 25.92
C GLY A 133 -26.62 -12.99 26.17
N ASP A 134 -27.58 -12.57 25.33
CA ASP A 134 -28.44 -11.41 25.49
C ASP A 134 -27.89 -10.33 26.42
N VAL A 135 -26.96 -9.50 25.92
CA VAL A 135 -26.67 -8.24 26.61
C VAL A 135 -27.79 -7.28 26.18
N PRO A 136 -28.78 -6.98 27.04
CA PRO A 136 -29.87 -6.04 26.70
C PRO A 136 -29.34 -4.65 26.33
N THR A 137 -28.07 -4.36 26.64
CA THR A 137 -27.37 -3.13 26.27
C THR A 137 -27.29 -2.88 24.76
N VAL A 138 -27.24 -3.91 23.91
CA VAL A 138 -27.21 -3.70 22.44
C VAL A 138 -28.60 -3.37 21.90
N ARG A 139 -29.67 -3.97 22.46
CA ARG A 139 -31.06 -3.59 22.11
C ARG A 139 -31.42 -2.21 22.62
N VAL A 140 -31.10 -1.91 23.87
CA VAL A 140 -31.32 -0.58 24.47
C VAL A 140 -30.49 0.48 23.76
N GLY A 141 -29.24 0.16 23.40
CA GLY A 141 -28.40 1.02 22.57
C GLY A 141 -29.04 1.31 21.22
N LYS A 142 -29.50 0.29 20.48
CA LYS A 142 -30.22 0.47 19.20
C LYS A 142 -31.52 1.27 19.35
N LEU A 143 -32.24 1.12 20.46
CA LEU A 143 -33.50 1.82 20.71
C LEU A 143 -33.27 3.30 21.07
N LEU A 144 -32.40 3.58 22.05
CA LEU A 144 -31.97 4.94 22.40
C LEU A 144 -31.43 5.68 21.18
N PHE A 145 -30.66 4.97 20.37
CA PHE A 145 -30.08 5.51 19.15
C PHE A 145 -31.13 5.87 18.09
N LYS A 146 -32.16 5.03 17.88
CA LYS A 146 -33.31 5.37 17.01
C LYS A 146 -34.08 6.59 17.53
N LEU A 147 -34.27 6.70 18.85
CA LEU A 147 -34.97 7.84 19.46
C LEU A 147 -34.17 9.14 19.32
N LEU A 148 -32.86 9.11 19.53
CA LEU A 148 -31.97 10.27 19.33
C LEU A 148 -31.94 10.73 17.87
N SER A 149 -31.89 9.79 16.92
CA SER A 149 -31.95 10.13 15.49
C SER A 149 -33.28 10.77 15.09
N LEU A 150 -34.40 10.28 15.65
CA LEU A 150 -35.72 10.86 15.41
C LEU A 150 -35.83 12.27 15.99
N ALA A 151 -35.35 12.46 17.23
CA ALA A 151 -35.34 13.78 17.89
C ALA A 151 -34.52 14.80 17.10
N GLY A 152 -33.36 14.40 16.57
CA GLY A 152 -32.54 15.25 15.69
C GLY A 152 -33.28 15.67 14.42
N CYS A 153 -34.00 14.76 13.77
CA CYS A 153 -34.80 15.08 12.57
C CYS A 153 -35.94 16.06 12.89
N VAL A 154 -36.65 15.85 14.01
CA VAL A 154 -37.73 16.76 14.45
C VAL A 154 -37.18 18.15 14.74
N PHE A 155 -36.03 18.25 15.41
CA PHE A 155 -35.38 19.52 15.68
C PHE A 155 -34.99 20.26 14.39
N THR A 156 -34.40 19.57 13.41
CA THR A 156 -34.07 20.19 12.12
C THR A 156 -35.30 20.68 11.35
N LEU A 157 -36.43 19.96 11.44
CA LEU A 157 -37.69 20.39 10.82
C LEU A 157 -38.28 21.62 11.51
N TYR A 158 -38.16 21.71 12.84
CA TYR A 158 -38.61 22.86 13.61
C TYR A 158 -37.86 24.14 13.20
N GLU A 159 -36.52 24.08 13.16
CA GLU A 159 -35.69 25.21 12.73
C GLU A 159 -36.03 25.67 11.30
N LEU A 160 -36.27 24.71 10.38
CA LEU A 160 -36.75 25.02 9.03
C LEU A 160 -38.09 25.76 9.05
N THR A 161 -39.06 25.35 9.88
CA THR A 161 -40.36 26.04 9.97
C THR A 161 -40.25 27.45 10.54
N VAL A 162 -39.38 27.66 11.54
CA VAL A 162 -39.10 28.98 12.11
C VAL A 162 -38.47 29.88 11.04
N PHE A 163 -37.49 29.38 10.31
CA PHE A 163 -36.85 30.09 9.20
C PHE A 163 -37.85 30.50 8.10
N PHE A 164 -38.73 29.59 7.67
CA PHE A 164 -39.78 29.91 6.70
C PHE A 164 -40.80 30.92 7.22
N SER A 165 -41.13 30.89 8.52
CA SER A 165 -42.02 31.88 9.13
C SER A 165 -41.39 33.27 9.19
N TYR A 166 -40.08 33.33 9.43
CA TYR A 166 -39.30 34.57 9.44
C TYR A 166 -39.21 35.19 8.04
N ILE A 167 -38.94 34.40 6.99
CA ILE A 167 -38.94 34.88 5.59
C ILE A 167 -40.30 35.44 5.17
N ARG A 168 -41.40 34.90 5.72
CA ARG A 168 -42.76 35.33 5.36
C ARG A 168 -43.21 36.60 6.08
N GLY A 169 -42.51 37.01 7.14
CA GLY A 169 -42.76 38.28 7.83
C GLY A 169 -42.10 39.43 7.07
N GLU A 170 -42.91 40.20 6.34
CA GLU A 170 -42.47 41.43 5.67
C GLU A 170 -42.15 42.54 6.68
N GLU A 171 -40.96 42.51 7.27
CA GLU A 171 -40.28 43.72 7.75
C GLU A 171 -38.85 43.71 7.22
N SER A 172 -38.25 44.89 7.05
CA SER A 172 -36.97 45.08 6.35
C SER A 172 -35.80 44.41 7.07
N ILE A 173 -35.60 43.13 6.81
CA ILE A 173 -34.53 42.31 7.37
C ILE A 173 -33.20 42.67 6.73
N THR A 174 -32.16 42.81 7.56
CA THR A 174 -30.80 43.07 7.09
C THR A 174 -30.18 41.80 6.51
N THR A 175 -29.47 41.93 5.38
CA THR A 175 -28.87 40.79 4.65
C THR A 175 -27.87 39.97 5.48
N ALA A 176 -27.33 40.54 6.55
CA ALA A 176 -26.38 39.87 7.45
C ALA A 176 -27.03 38.80 8.34
N GLU A 177 -28.24 39.04 8.84
CA GLU A 177 -28.95 38.10 9.73
C GLU A 177 -29.38 36.84 8.96
N VAL A 178 -29.93 37.02 7.75
CA VAL A 178 -30.30 35.91 6.86
C VAL A 178 -29.08 35.05 6.49
N PHE A 179 -27.91 35.68 6.27
CA PHE A 179 -26.69 34.94 5.96
C PHE A 179 -26.20 34.10 7.15
N ALA A 180 -26.26 34.64 8.37
CA ALA A 180 -25.89 33.90 9.58
C ALA A 180 -26.78 32.66 9.78
N ASP A 181 -28.09 32.79 9.56
CA ASP A 181 -29.03 31.68 9.70
C ASP A 181 -28.81 30.59 8.63
N ILE A 182 -28.55 30.98 7.38
CA ILE A 182 -28.22 30.02 6.31
C ILE A 182 -26.94 29.24 6.65
N VAL A 183 -25.90 29.92 7.15
CA VAL A 183 -24.65 29.27 7.57
C VAL A 183 -24.90 28.31 8.73
N LEU A 184 -25.73 28.70 9.70
CA LEU A 184 -26.10 27.85 10.83
C LEU A 184 -26.85 26.58 10.35
N ILE A 185 -27.83 26.73 9.47
CA ILE A 185 -28.61 25.60 8.91
C ILE A 185 -27.69 24.65 8.13
N LEU A 186 -26.78 25.17 7.30
CA LEU A 186 -25.81 24.36 6.56
C LEU A 186 -24.86 23.61 7.49
N PHE A 187 -24.40 24.26 8.57
CA PHE A 187 -23.56 23.63 9.58
C PHE A 187 -24.29 22.48 10.30
N PHE A 188 -25.55 22.69 10.70
CA PHE A 188 -26.37 21.64 11.32
C PHE A 188 -26.67 20.49 10.36
N CYS A 189 -27.00 20.77 9.09
CA CYS A 189 -27.16 19.72 8.08
C CYS A 189 -25.88 18.91 7.88
N GLY A 190 -24.72 19.58 7.79
CA GLY A 190 -23.42 18.94 7.70
C GLY A 190 -23.13 18.03 8.90
N ALA A 191 -23.43 18.50 10.11
CA ALA A 191 -23.27 17.71 11.33
C ALA A 191 -24.17 16.46 11.34
N VAL A 192 -25.43 16.59 10.92
CA VAL A 192 -26.36 15.44 10.82
C VAL A 192 -25.88 14.43 9.77
N ILE A 193 -25.42 14.89 8.60
CA ILE A 193 -24.88 14.02 7.55
C ILE A 193 -23.63 13.28 8.04
N LEU A 194 -22.71 13.96 8.74
CA LEU A 194 -21.52 13.33 9.31
C LEU A 194 -21.88 12.26 10.34
N VAL A 195 -22.86 12.55 11.21
CA VAL A 195 -23.39 11.58 12.16
C VAL A 195 -23.98 10.37 11.41
N LEU A 196 -24.80 10.57 10.37
CA LEU A 196 -25.36 9.49 9.55
C LEU A 196 -24.27 8.65 8.83
N ILE A 197 -23.21 9.28 8.32
CA ILE A 197 -22.07 8.57 7.72
C ILE A 197 -21.34 7.72 8.76
N MET A 198 -21.14 8.24 9.96
CA MET A 198 -20.56 7.46 11.07
C MET A 198 -21.47 6.29 11.48
N ILE A 199 -22.79 6.47 11.44
CA ILE A 199 -23.78 5.45 11.78
C ILE A 199 -23.73 4.28 10.79
N VAL A 200 -23.73 4.59 9.49
CA VAL A 200 -23.60 3.57 8.43
C VAL A 200 -22.23 2.90 8.50
N GLY A 201 -21.18 3.67 8.78
CA GLY A 201 -19.81 3.16 8.93
C GLY A 201 -19.57 2.29 10.17
N TRP A 202 -20.33 2.48 11.26
CA TRP A 202 -20.17 1.67 12.47
C TRP A 202 -20.99 0.37 12.40
N GLY A 203 -22.14 0.38 11.72
CA GLY A 203 -23.04 -0.77 11.63
C GLY A 203 -22.51 -1.92 10.78
N GLU A 204 -21.75 -1.61 9.74
CA GLU A 204 -21.08 -2.60 8.90
C GLU A 204 -19.57 -2.40 9.02
N ASN A 205 -18.85 -3.43 9.48
CA ASN A 205 -17.40 -3.50 9.50
C ASN A 205 -16.80 -2.91 8.20
N LEU A 206 -16.39 -1.64 8.25
CA LEU A 206 -16.02 -0.81 7.10
C LEU A 206 -14.98 -1.51 6.21
N ARG A 207 -15.45 -2.11 5.12
CA ARG A 207 -14.63 -2.59 3.99
C ARG A 207 -14.19 -1.47 3.05
N PHE A 208 -14.49 -0.20 3.36
CA PHE A 208 -14.10 0.94 2.52
C PHE A 208 -12.77 1.54 2.98
N PRO A 209 -11.66 1.30 2.25
CA PRO A 209 -10.33 1.78 2.63
C PRO A 209 -10.22 3.31 2.67
N GLN A 210 -11.07 4.03 1.94
CA GLN A 210 -11.07 5.49 1.88
C GLN A 210 -11.50 6.15 3.21
N MET A 211 -12.48 5.59 3.93
CA MET A 211 -12.87 6.10 5.25
C MET A 211 -11.76 5.91 6.30
N ARG A 212 -10.97 4.84 6.18
CA ARG A 212 -9.86 4.55 7.09
C ARG A 212 -8.81 5.66 7.08
N TRP A 213 -8.60 6.32 5.94
CA TRP A 213 -7.66 7.43 5.81
C TRP A 213 -8.14 8.70 6.54
N ILE A 214 -9.44 8.99 6.51
CA ILE A 214 -10.02 10.13 7.23
C ILE A 214 -9.99 9.88 8.74
N LEU A 215 -10.32 8.66 9.18
CA LEU A 215 -10.24 8.26 10.60
C LEU A 215 -8.80 8.14 11.12
N ASN A 216 -7.81 7.90 10.28
CA ASN A 216 -6.39 7.89 10.67
C ASN A 216 -5.76 9.28 10.70
N ASN A 217 -6.44 10.34 10.22
CA ASN A 217 -5.90 11.69 10.28
C ASN A 217 -6.07 12.23 11.71
N PRO A 218 -4.97 12.37 12.49
CA PRO A 218 -5.06 12.71 13.90
C PRO A 218 -5.64 14.11 14.11
N ILE A 219 -5.46 15.03 13.16
CA ILE A 219 -5.96 16.40 13.23
C ILE A 219 -7.49 16.43 13.13
N ILE A 220 -8.06 15.72 12.14
CA ILE A 220 -9.52 15.68 11.92
C ILE A 220 -10.21 15.02 13.11
N VAL A 221 -9.65 13.90 13.60
CA VAL A 221 -10.13 13.24 14.82
C VAL A 221 -9.99 14.19 16.01
N TRP A 222 -8.86 14.86 16.20
CA TRP A 222 -8.68 15.71 17.38
C TRP A 222 -9.62 16.92 17.40
N ILE A 223 -9.88 17.55 16.25
CA ILE A 223 -10.76 18.73 16.13
C ILE A 223 -12.23 18.34 16.32
N PHE A 224 -12.70 17.25 15.70
CA PHE A 224 -14.12 16.89 15.74
C PHE A 224 -14.48 15.89 16.86
N TRP A 225 -13.62 14.91 17.13
CA TRP A 225 -13.91 13.81 18.04
C TRP A 225 -13.75 14.20 19.50
N LYS A 226 -12.69 14.93 19.87
CA LYS A 226 -12.45 15.28 21.28
C LYS A 226 -13.57 16.11 21.90
N PRO A 227 -14.08 17.20 21.28
CA PRO A 227 -15.16 17.97 21.89
C PRO A 227 -16.46 17.16 21.95
N MET A 228 -16.75 16.35 20.94
CA MET A 228 -17.96 15.52 20.93
C MET A 228 -17.92 14.42 21.98
N VAL A 229 -16.80 13.68 22.08
CA VAL A 229 -16.61 12.65 23.10
C VAL A 229 -16.58 13.24 24.50
N PHE A 230 -15.89 14.38 24.68
CA PHE A 230 -15.91 15.10 25.95
C PHE A 230 -17.34 15.49 26.35
N LEU A 231 -18.13 16.02 25.42
CA LEU A 231 -19.51 16.41 25.66
C LEU A 231 -20.42 15.21 25.98
N VAL A 232 -20.24 14.08 25.28
CA VAL A 232 -20.96 12.82 25.59
C VAL A 232 -20.56 12.27 26.96
N PHE A 233 -19.27 12.29 27.32
CA PHE A 233 -18.80 11.86 28.64
C PHE A 233 -19.27 12.77 29.77
N LEU A 234 -19.38 14.08 29.50
CA LEU A 234 -19.89 15.08 30.43
C LEU A 234 -21.41 14.89 30.66
N VAL A 235 -22.17 14.62 29.59
CA VAL A 235 -23.61 14.33 29.66
C VAL A 235 -23.89 12.98 30.32
N MET A 236 -23.05 11.97 30.13
CA MET A 236 -23.23 10.65 30.76
C MET A 236 -22.77 10.58 32.22
N GLY A 237 -22.20 11.66 32.78
CA GLY A 237 -21.81 11.73 34.19
C GLY A 237 -20.85 10.62 34.64
N ARG A 238 -20.13 9.98 33.70
CA ARG A 238 -19.32 8.79 33.98
C ARG A 238 -17.85 9.07 33.76
N SER A 239 -17.20 9.54 34.82
CA SER A 239 -15.74 9.43 34.97
C SER A 239 -15.38 7.95 35.16
N THR A 240 -15.10 7.24 34.07
CA THR A 240 -14.39 5.97 34.15
C THR A 240 -13.04 6.16 33.49
N VAL A 241 -12.08 6.63 34.29
CA VAL A 241 -10.65 6.40 34.06
C VAL A 241 -10.48 4.88 33.93
N ILE A 242 -10.23 4.41 32.71
CA ILE A 242 -9.84 3.02 32.47
C ILE A 242 -8.47 2.87 33.12
N LYS A 243 -8.43 2.29 34.32
CA LYS A 243 -7.17 1.84 34.92
C LYS A 243 -6.66 0.66 34.09
N PRO A 244 -5.47 0.74 33.48
CA PRO A 244 -4.86 -0.39 32.80
C PRO A 244 -4.34 -1.35 33.88
N ASP A 245 -5.20 -2.26 34.35
CA ASP A 245 -4.88 -3.19 35.43
C ASP A 245 -4.66 -4.63 34.91
N GLU A 246 -4.18 -4.77 33.67
CA GLU A 246 -3.60 -6.04 33.21
C GLU A 246 -2.09 -5.88 33.11
N THR A 247 -1.39 -6.52 34.04
CA THR A 247 0.07 -6.57 34.09
C THR A 247 0.63 -7.16 32.79
N PRO A 248 1.71 -6.59 32.23
CA PRO A 248 2.26 -6.96 30.92
C PRO A 248 2.73 -8.44 30.81
N ASP A 249 2.91 -9.12 31.94
CA ASP A 249 3.30 -10.53 32.05
C ASP A 249 2.21 -11.51 31.61
N VAL A 250 0.93 -11.21 31.88
CA VAL A 250 -0.21 -12.06 31.50
C VAL A 250 -0.36 -12.15 29.99
N TRP A 251 -0.13 -11.03 29.28
CA TRP A 251 -0.19 -10.98 27.81
C TRP A 251 0.96 -11.75 27.18
N SER A 252 2.18 -11.66 27.71
CA SER A 252 3.32 -12.43 27.21
C SER A 252 3.07 -13.95 27.30
N THR A 253 2.44 -14.39 28.38
CA THR A 253 2.11 -15.80 28.62
C THR A 253 1.00 -16.29 27.69
N LYS A 254 -0.05 -15.48 27.48
CA LYS A 254 -1.11 -15.76 26.51
C LYS A 254 -0.57 -15.81 25.07
N ILE A 255 0.29 -14.86 24.67
CA ILE A 255 0.90 -14.87 23.34
C ILE A 255 1.74 -16.14 23.12
N LYS A 256 2.49 -16.58 24.13
CA LYS A 256 3.29 -17.82 24.05
C LYS A 256 2.39 -19.06 23.90
N GLN A 257 1.26 -19.13 24.60
CA GLN A 257 0.28 -20.21 24.45
C GLN A 257 -0.40 -20.19 23.07
N ILE A 258 -0.72 -19.01 22.54
CA ILE A 258 -1.29 -18.85 21.20
C ILE A 258 -0.28 -19.34 20.16
N ASN A 259 0.98 -18.90 20.21
CA ASN A 259 2.01 -19.35 19.28
C ASN A 259 2.17 -20.88 19.30
N LYS A 260 2.19 -21.49 20.48
CA LYS A 260 2.29 -22.96 20.63
C LYS A 260 1.07 -23.70 20.05
N THR A 261 -0.11 -23.11 20.17
CA THR A 261 -1.35 -23.69 19.63
C THR A 261 -1.41 -23.55 18.11
N VAL A 262 -0.98 -22.41 17.58
CA VAL A 262 -0.87 -22.15 16.15
C VAL A 262 0.15 -23.09 15.50
N THR A 263 1.34 -23.26 16.08
CA THR A 263 2.35 -24.19 15.52
C THR A 263 1.84 -25.63 15.51
N LYS A 264 1.22 -26.11 16.59
CA LYS A 264 0.59 -27.44 16.59
C LYS A 264 -0.53 -27.60 15.55
N SER A 265 -1.32 -26.56 15.31
CA SER A 265 -2.38 -26.59 14.29
C SER A 265 -1.81 -26.63 12.88
N VAL A 266 -0.72 -25.89 12.65
CA VAL A 266 0.03 -25.90 11.38
C VAL A 266 0.63 -27.29 11.14
N GLU A 267 1.34 -27.87 12.11
CA GLU A 267 1.91 -29.23 12.01
C GLU A 267 0.83 -30.27 11.68
N ARG A 268 -0.31 -30.26 12.38
CA ARG A 268 -1.42 -31.17 12.07
C ARG A 268 -2.00 -30.97 10.67
N SER A 269 -2.04 -29.73 10.19
CA SER A 269 -2.55 -29.42 8.86
C SER A 269 -1.57 -29.89 7.77
N GLU A 270 -0.28 -29.75 8.03
CA GLU A 270 0.79 -30.27 7.18
C GLU A 270 0.74 -31.80 7.08
N ASP A 271 0.62 -32.50 8.21
CA ASP A 271 0.46 -33.97 8.23
C ASP A 271 -0.77 -34.46 7.45
N LYS A 272 -1.88 -33.71 7.52
CA LYS A 272 -3.10 -34.02 6.74
C LYS A 272 -2.86 -33.81 5.25
N LEU A 273 -2.21 -32.70 4.87
CA LEU A 273 -1.89 -32.42 3.48
C LEU A 273 -0.94 -33.46 2.89
N VAL A 274 0.10 -33.88 3.62
CA VAL A 274 1.02 -34.95 3.20
C VAL A 274 0.26 -36.27 2.95
N ARG A 275 -0.67 -36.63 3.84
CA ARG A 275 -1.51 -37.82 3.66
C ARG A 275 -2.44 -37.72 2.44
N ILE A 276 -3.03 -36.55 2.20
CA ILE A 276 -3.88 -36.33 1.02
C ILE A 276 -3.06 -36.42 -0.27
N ILE A 277 -1.87 -35.83 -0.30
CA ILE A 277 -0.97 -35.89 -1.46
C ILE A 277 -0.55 -37.33 -1.74
N ALA A 278 -0.09 -38.08 -0.73
CA ALA A 278 0.27 -39.49 -0.88
C ALA A 278 -0.90 -40.35 -1.37
N SER A 279 -2.12 -40.08 -0.89
CA SER A 279 -3.33 -40.76 -1.36
C SER A 279 -3.63 -40.46 -2.83
N LEU A 280 -3.48 -39.21 -3.26
CA LEU A 280 -3.69 -38.81 -4.66
C LEU A 280 -2.64 -39.43 -5.58
N GLU A 281 -1.37 -39.47 -5.17
CA GLU A 281 -0.30 -40.13 -5.93
C GLU A 281 -0.57 -41.63 -6.13
N ASN A 282 -1.03 -42.33 -5.09
CA ASN A 282 -1.38 -43.75 -5.21
C ASN A 282 -2.56 -43.97 -6.17
N ARG A 283 -3.59 -43.14 -6.11
CA ARG A 283 -4.74 -43.21 -7.04
C ARG A 283 -4.32 -42.94 -8.49
N LEU A 284 -3.36 -42.05 -8.69
CA LEU A 284 -2.85 -41.73 -10.02
C LEU A 284 -2.06 -42.91 -10.60
N LYS A 285 -1.20 -43.54 -9.80
CA LYS A 285 -0.50 -44.79 -10.18
C LYS A 285 -1.44 -45.95 -10.48
N GLU A 286 -2.51 -46.12 -9.70
CA GLU A 286 -3.54 -47.13 -9.97
C GLU A 286 -4.25 -46.87 -11.31
N SER A 287 -4.59 -45.60 -11.59
CA SER A 287 -5.23 -45.22 -12.86
C SER A 287 -4.33 -45.42 -14.08
N GLU A 288 -3.02 -45.19 -13.94
CA GLU A 288 -2.03 -45.45 -14.99
C GLU A 288 -1.89 -46.95 -15.27
N LYS A 289 -1.89 -47.77 -14.20
CA LYS A 289 -1.83 -49.23 -14.34
C LYS A 289 -3.06 -49.78 -15.06
N GLN A 290 -4.26 -49.31 -14.70
CA GLN A 290 -5.51 -49.70 -15.38
C GLN A 290 -5.47 -49.35 -16.87
N ARG A 291 -5.01 -48.15 -17.24
CA ARG A 291 -4.86 -47.76 -18.65
C ARG A 291 -3.85 -48.62 -19.41
N ALA A 292 -2.80 -49.10 -18.74
CA ALA A 292 -1.81 -49.98 -19.37
C ALA A 292 -2.34 -51.41 -19.59
N GLU A 293 -3.29 -51.88 -18.77
CA GLU A 293 -3.94 -53.19 -18.95
C GLU A 293 -5.02 -53.18 -20.04
N GLU A 294 -5.52 -51.99 -20.42
CA GLU A 294 -6.51 -51.81 -21.49
C GLU A 294 -5.89 -51.66 -22.90
N MET A 295 -4.57 -51.50 -23.01
CA MET A 295 -3.82 -51.39 -24.29
C MET A 295 -3.23 -52.73 -24.72
#